data_AF-A0A3D8P2Q0-F1
#
_entry.id   AF-A0A3D8P2Q0-F1
#
_cell.length_a   1.000
_cell.length_b   1.000
_cell.length_c   1.000
_cell.angle_alpha   90.00
_cell.angle_beta   90.00
_cell.angle_gamma   90.00
#
_symmetry.space_group_name_H-M   'P 1'
#
loop_
_entity.id
_entity.type
_entity.pdbx_description
1 polymer ?
#
loop_
_entity_poly.entity_id
_entity_poly.type
_entity_poly.pdbx_seq_one_letter_code
_entity_poly.pdbx_strand_id
1 'polypeptide(L)' 'MNLRVLEECGRVAELDPATLLDSIGINAYSINWEEKKVLLPLRYFPRVTEYFGVPTVPGQVAVIRCGWTWMLCDPLPEVA' A
#
# COMPACT_ATOMS: atom_id res chain seq x y z
N MET A 1 16.35 8.59 -4.29
CA MET A 1 15.90 8.02 -3.02
C MET A 1 15.35 9.17 -2.18
N ASN A 2 14.03 9.25 -1.97
CA ASN A 2 13.36 10.43 -1.41
C ASN A 2 13.35 10.34 0.13
N LEU A 3 14.18 11.15 0.80
CA LEU A 3 14.36 11.15 2.26
C LEU A 3 13.06 11.40 3.04
N ARG A 4 12.08 12.08 2.45
CA ARG A 4 10.80 12.42 3.09
C ARG A 4 9.99 11.18 3.51
N VAL A 5 10.00 10.11 2.72
CA VAL A 5 9.19 8.91 2.98
C VAL A 5 9.70 8.13 4.21
N LEU A 6 11.01 8.13 4.45
CA LEU A 6 11.61 7.51 5.63
C LEU A 6 11.34 8.30 6.90
N GLU A 7 11.34 9.64 6.82
CA GLU A 7 10.98 10.48 7.96
C GLU A 7 9.50 10.39 8.32
N GLU A 8 8.59 10.28 7.33
CA GLU A 8 7.16 10.14 7.59
C GLU A 8 6.81 8.82 8.30
N CYS A 9 7.39 7.68 7.88
CA CYS A 9 7.05 6.41 8.54
C CYS A 9 7.72 6.20 9.91
N GLY A 10 8.69 7.04 10.28
CA GLY A 10 9.31 7.08 11.62
C GLY A 10 8.66 8.07 12.60
N ARG A 11 7.90 9.06 12.11
CA ARG A 11 7.27 10.12 12.93
C ARG A 11 5.75 10.07 12.97
N VAL A 12 5.09 9.45 12.01
CA VAL A 12 3.63 9.52 11.86
C VAL A 12 3.01 8.31 12.54
N ALA A 13 2.13 8.59 13.51
CA ALA A 13 1.13 7.63 13.97
C ALA A 13 0.47 7.00 12.74
N GLU A 14 0.69 5.70 12.53
CA GLU A 14 0.10 4.85 11.47
C GLU A 14 -0.40 5.63 10.24
N LEU A 15 0.41 5.70 9.18
CA LEU A 15 0.00 6.29 7.90
C LEU A 15 -1.38 5.77 7.51
N ASP A 16 -2.33 6.68 7.30
CA ASP A 16 -3.68 6.33 6.88
C ASP A 16 -3.65 5.79 5.43
N PRO A 17 -4.02 4.52 5.19
CA PRO A 17 -3.88 3.95 3.85
C PRO A 17 -4.78 4.62 2.83
N ALA A 18 -5.99 5.05 3.22
CA ALA A 18 -6.93 5.68 2.30
C ALA A 18 -6.36 7.00 1.75
N THR A 19 -5.78 7.82 2.63
CA THR A 19 -5.13 9.09 2.27
C THR A 19 -3.95 8.88 1.33
N LEU A 20 -3.10 7.88 1.60
CA LEU A 20 -2.00 7.54 0.69
C LEU A 20 -2.54 7.11 -0.67
N LEU A 21 -3.51 6.19 -0.69
CA LEU A 21 -4.04 5.63 -1.94
C LEU A 21 -4.68 6.71 -2.82
N ASP A 22 -5.40 7.66 -2.22
CA ASP A 22 -5.93 8.83 -2.90
C ASP A 22 -4.79 9.69 -3.50
N SER A 23 -3.74 9.97 -2.72
CA SER A 23 -2.60 10.79 -3.18
C SER A 23 -1.86 10.22 -4.39
N ILE A 24 -1.89 8.89 -4.58
CA ILE A 24 -1.27 8.18 -5.73
C ILE A 24 -2.30 7.72 -6.78
N GLY A 25 -3.53 8.23 -6.69
CA GLY A 25 -4.60 8.02 -7.67
C GLY A 25 -5.05 6.56 -7.77
N ILE A 26 -5.06 5.82 -6.66
CA ILE A 26 -5.58 4.46 -6.56
C ILE A 26 -6.99 4.52 -5.97
N ASN A 27 -7.98 4.15 -6.80
CA ASN A 27 -9.40 4.23 -6.46
C ASN A 27 -10.08 2.86 -6.32
N ALA A 28 -9.34 1.76 -6.47
CA ALA A 28 -9.86 0.42 -6.23
C ALA A 28 -8.90 -0.33 -5.30
N TYR A 29 -9.39 -0.58 -4.08
CA TYR A 29 -8.67 -1.23 -3.00
C TYR A 29 -9.67 -1.73 -1.94
N SER A 30 -9.19 -2.57 -1.03
CA SER A 30 -9.91 -2.91 0.21
C SER A 30 -8.95 -2.79 1.39
N ILE A 31 -9.41 -2.21 2.50
CA ILE A 31 -8.61 -2.05 3.71
C ILE A 31 -9.21 -2.94 4.80
N ASN A 32 -8.40 -3.87 5.32
CA ASN A 32 -8.71 -4.61 6.53
C ASN A 32 -7.96 -3.95 7.70
N TRP A 33 -8.68 -3.19 8.52
CA TRP A 33 -8.15 -2.46 9.67
C TRP A 33 -7.72 -3.39 10.81
N GLU A 34 -8.44 -4.48 11.03
CA GLU A 34 -8.12 -5.45 12.10
C GLU A 34 -6.80 -6.17 11.82
N GLU A 35 -6.58 -6.59 10.58
CA GLU A 35 -5.37 -7.29 10.16
C GLU A 35 -4.25 -6.35 9.69
N LYS A 36 -4.50 -5.03 9.65
CA LYS A 36 -3.62 -4.00 9.07
C LYS A 36 -3.17 -4.36 7.65
N LYS A 37 -4.11 -4.75 6.79
CA LYS A 37 -3.87 -5.13 5.39
C LYS A 37 -4.55 -4.18 4.42
N VAL A 38 -3.90 -3.91 3.30
CA VAL A 38 -4.44 -3.20 2.15
C VAL A 38 -4.37 -4.12 0.96
N LEU A 39 -5.52 -4.45 0.39
CA LEU A 39 -5.67 -5.28 -0.79
C LEU A 39 -5.76 -4.40 -2.03
N LEU A 40 -4.95 -4.71 -3.04
CA LEU A 40 -4.78 -3.90 -4.24
C LEU A 40 -4.84 -4.80 -5.48
N PRO A 41 -5.50 -4.36 -6.56
CA PRO A 41 -5.37 -4.96 -7.87
C PRO A 41 -3.91 -4.92 -8.35
N LEU A 42 -3.50 -5.93 -9.13
CA LEU A 42 -2.14 -6.04 -9.69
C LEU A 42 -1.70 -4.77 -10.42
N ARG A 43 -2.61 -4.11 -11.14
CA ARG A 43 -2.32 -2.86 -11.88
C ARG A 43 -1.88 -1.69 -10.99
N TYR A 44 -2.22 -1.70 -9.71
CA TYR A 44 -1.95 -0.60 -8.78
C TYR A 44 -0.78 -0.88 -7.83
N PHE A 45 -0.39 -2.14 -7.68
CA PHE A 45 0.73 -2.54 -6.83
C PHE A 45 2.06 -1.84 -7.16
N PRO A 46 2.44 -1.64 -8.45
CA PRO A 46 3.66 -0.90 -8.78
C PRO A 46 3.68 0.55 -8.30
N ARG A 47 2.51 1.21 -8.19
CA ARG A 47 2.43 2.59 -7.69
C ARG A 47 2.72 2.67 -6.20
N VAL A 48 2.29 1.66 -5.45
CA VAL A 48 2.53 1.58 -4.00
C VAL A 48 4.01 1.30 -3.72
N THR A 49 4.61 0.37 -4.45
CA THR A 49 6.05 0.08 -4.31
C THR A 49 6.90 1.28 -4.73
N GLU A 50 6.52 1.99 -5.80
CA GLU A 50 7.17 3.24 -6.22
C GLU A 50 7.08 4.34 -5.15
N TYR A 51 5.89 4.56 -4.56
CA TYR A 51 5.70 5.52 -3.46
C TYR A 51 6.66 5.27 -2.30
N PHE A 52 6.79 4.00 -1.91
CA PHE A 52 7.69 3.59 -0.82
C PHE A 52 9.16 3.45 -1.24
N GLY A 53 9.50 3.70 -2.50
CA GLY A 53 10.85 3.54 -3.04
C GLY A 53 11.37 2.11 -2.96
N VAL A 54 10.47 1.12 -3.00
CA VAL A 54 10.81 -0.32 -2.93
C VAL A 54 10.81 -0.88 -4.35
N PRO A 55 11.85 -1.62 -4.76
CA PRO A 55 11.84 -2.28 -6.06
C PRO A 55 10.71 -3.31 -6.13
N THR A 56 9.96 -3.31 -7.23
CA THR A 56 9.00 -4.39 -7.52
C THR A 56 9.77 -5.57 -8.11
N VAL A 57 9.74 -6.73 -7.43
CA VAL A 57 10.41 -7.95 -7.93
C VAL A 57 9.40 -8.93 -8.55
N PRO A 58 9.78 -9.73 -9.56
CA PRO A 58 8.90 -10.76 -10.11
C PRO A 58 8.44 -11.73 -9.01
N GLY A 59 7.12 -11.99 -8.94
CA GLY A 59 6.52 -12.83 -7.90
C GLY A 59 6.27 -12.14 -6.57
N GLN A 60 6.57 -10.84 -6.44
CA GLN A 60 6.22 -10.08 -5.25
C GLN A 60 4.71 -9.90 -5.15
N VAL A 61 4.13 -10.44 -4.09
CA VAL A 61 2.68 -10.36 -3.82
C VAL A 61 2.32 -9.40 -2.69
N ALA A 62 3.31 -8.92 -1.94
CA ALA A 62 3.08 -7.99 -0.84
C ALA A 62 4.31 -7.12 -0.52
N VAL A 63 4.07 -6.02 0.20
CA VAL A 63 5.10 -5.18 0.82
C VAL A 63 4.61 -4.72 2.20
N ILE A 64 5.50 -4.67 3.19
CA ILE A 64 5.18 -4.22 4.55
C ILE A 64 5.83 -2.86 4.77
N ARG A 65 5.02 -1.82 4.98
CA ARG A 65 5.47 -0.44 5.19
C ARG A 65 4.49 0.34 6.07
N CYS A 66 5.07 1.17 6.95
CA CYS A 66 4.34 2.16 7.75
C CYS A 66 3.20 1.56 8.60
N GLY A 67 3.42 0.33 9.10
CA GLY A 67 2.45 -0.41 9.91
C GLY A 67 1.46 -1.27 9.13
N TRP A 68 1.51 -1.24 7.79
CA TRP A 68 0.54 -1.89 6.92
C TRP A 68 1.17 -2.96 6.01
N THR A 69 0.39 -4.00 5.73
CA THR A 69 0.70 -5.01 4.71
C THR A 69 -0.07 -4.70 3.44
N TRP A 70 0.62 -4.23 2.41
CA TRP A 70 0.05 -3.91 1.10
C TRP A 70 0.18 -5.14 0.21
N MET A 71 -0.91 -5.73 -0.24
CA MET A 71 -0.95 -7.06 -0.86
C MET A 71 -1.79 -7.07 -2.13
N LEU A 72 -1.38 -7.91 -3.08
CA LEU A 72 -2.15 -8.22 -4.27
C LEU A 72 -3.44 -8.98 -3.93
N CYS A 73 -4.55 -8.57 -4.53
CA CYS A 73 -5.79 -9.30 -4.48
C CYS A 73 -6.49 -9.21 -5.83
N ASP A 74 -6.66 -10.37 -6.47
CA ASP A 74 -7.34 -10.49 -7.76
C ASP A 74 -8.24 -11.74 -7.74
N PRO A 75 -9.57 -11.57 -7.83
CA PRO A 75 -10.32 -10.31 -7.72
C PRO A 75 -10.31 -9.75 -6.29
N LEU A 76 -10.48 -8.43 -6.13
CA LEU A 76 -10.80 -7.86 -4.82
C LEU A 76 -12.09 -8.53 -4.31
N PRO A 77 -12.17 -8.91 -3.02
CA PRO A 77 -13.42 -9.39 -2.46
C PRO A 77 -14.49 -8.33 -2.69
N GLU A 78 -15.65 -8.74 -3.23
CA GLU A 78 -16.81 -7.87 -3.32
C GLU A 78 -17.09 -7.33 -1.91
N VAL A 79 -17.13 -6.00 -1.78
CA VAL A 79 -17.43 -5.35 -0.50
C VAL A 79 -18.88 -5.73 -0.16
N ALA A 80 -19.03 -6.66 0.79
CA ALA A 80 -20.33 -7.13 1.30
C ALA A 80 -21.01 -6.07 2.18
#